data_AF-A0AAX2A5V0-F1
#
_entry.id   AF-A0AAX2A5V0-F1
#
_cell.length_a   1.000
_cell.length_b   1.000
_cell.length_c   1.000
_cell.angle_alpha   90.00
_cell.angle_beta   90.00
_cell.angle_gamma   90.00
#
_symmetry.space_group_name_H-M   'P 1'
#
loop_
_entity.id
_entity.type
_entity.pdbx_description
1 polymer ?
#
loop_
_entity_poly.entity_id
_entity_poly.type
_entity_poly.pdbx_seq_one_letter_code
_entity_poly.pdbx_strand_id
1 'polypeptide(L)'
;MEILRLIIAGAGGYLLASLVTVTLSLALPFSNKIEAISFSTMLSFLVWLSFILYSYSNIKLKSLLIQLSLLCANLYLINTCLIAIKA
;
A
#
# COMPACT_ATOMS: atom_id res chain seq x y z
N MET A 1 21.40 6.86 14.31
CA MET A 1 20.52 7.04 13.12
C MET A 1 19.04 6.75 13.41
N GLU A 2 18.58 6.79 14.65
CA GLU A 2 17.20 6.40 14.97
C GLU A 2 16.18 7.51 14.69
N ILE A 3 16.57 8.78 14.92
CA ILE A 3 15.73 9.96 14.64
C ILE A 3 15.43 10.07 13.15
N LEU A 4 16.43 9.85 12.29
CA LEU A 4 16.23 9.86 10.83
C LEU A 4 15.25 8.76 10.40
N ARG A 5 15.36 7.56 10.99
CA ARG A 5 14.47 6.43 10.71
C ARG A 5 13.04 6.70 11.17
N LEU A 6 12.87 7.40 12.29
CA LEU A 6 11.58 7.83 12.82
C LEU A 6 10.94 8.91 11.93
N ILE A 7 11.72 9.89 11.46
CA ILE A 7 11.24 10.91 10.52
C ILE A 7 10.81 10.27 9.20
N ILE A 8 11.62 9.37 8.64
CA ILE A 8 11.31 8.67 7.39
C ILE A 8 10.06 7.78 7.56
N ALA A 9 9.94 7.07 8.68
CA ALA A 9 8.77 6.23 8.97
C ALA A 9 7.50 7.06 9.15
N GLY A 10 7.58 8.16 9.89
CA GLY A 10 6.46 9.05 10.17
C GLY A 10 6.03 9.84 8.93
N ALA A 11 6.90 10.70 8.41
CA ALA A 11 6.61 11.59 7.29
C ALA A 11 6.45 10.82 5.98
N GLY A 12 7.34 9.85 5.70
CA GLY A 12 7.26 9.02 4.51
C GLY A 12 6.03 8.12 4.51
N GLY A 13 5.72 7.50 5.65
CA GLY A 13 4.48 6.73 5.82
C GLY A 13 3.24 7.60 5.63
N TYR A 14 3.24 8.83 6.16
CA TYR A 14 2.09 9.74 6.07
C TYR A 14 1.83 10.16 4.63
N LEU A 15 2.88 10.49 3.87
CA LEU A 15 2.76 10.79 2.45
C LEU A 15 2.17 9.60 1.68
N LEU A 16 2.68 8.38 1.93
CA LEU A 16 2.16 7.15 1.33
C LEU A 16 0.67 6.94 1.67
N ALA A 17 0.30 7.09 2.94
CA ALA A 17 -1.07 6.95 3.39
C ALA A 17 -1.99 7.98 2.73
N SER A 18 -1.57 9.24 2.63
CA SER A 18 -2.37 10.30 1.98
C SER A 18 -2.61 10.02 0.50
N LEU A 19 -1.58 9.52 -0.21
CA LEU A 19 -1.69 9.14 -1.61
C LEU A 19 -2.67 7.95 -1.79
N VAL A 20 -2.58 6.95 -0.91
CA VAL A 20 -3.50 5.83 -0.87
C VAL A 20 -4.92 6.32 -0.59
N THR A 21 -5.13 7.26 0.33
CA THR A 21 -6.47 7.77 0.64
C THR A 21 -7.11 8.41 -0.58
N VAL A 22 -6.38 9.27 -1.28
CA VAL A 22 -6.87 9.97 -2.47
C VAL A 22 -7.18 8.98 -3.59
N THR A 23 -6.24 8.07 -3.88
CA THR A 23 -6.41 7.07 -4.94
C THR A 23 -7.57 6.10 -4.67
N LEU A 24 -7.70 5.56 -3.45
CA LEU A 24 -8.82 4.69 -3.09
C LEU A 24 -10.15 5.45 -3.10
N SER A 25 -10.18 6.69 -2.62
CA SER A 25 -11.42 7.47 -2.60
C SER A 25 -11.99 7.74 -4.00
N LEU A 26 -11.13 7.75 -5.03
CA LEU A 26 -11.52 7.92 -6.43
C LEU A 26 -11.76 6.59 -7.16
N ALA A 27 -11.03 5.54 -6.79
CA ALA A 27 -11.08 4.25 -7.48
C ALA A 27 -12.19 3.32 -6.97
N LEU A 28 -12.65 3.50 -5.73
CA LEU A 28 -13.67 2.64 -5.14
C LEU A 28 -15.07 2.93 -5.73
N PRO A 29 -15.78 1.93 -6.28
CA PRO A 29 -17.10 2.10 -6.87
C PRO A 29 -18.20 2.11 -5.80
N PHE A 30 -18.06 2.94 -4.76
CA PHE A 30 -19.09 3.09 -3.73
C PHE A 30 -20.11 4.14 -4.16
N SER A 31 -21.40 3.76 -4.09
CA SER A 31 -22.53 4.67 -4.38
C SER A 31 -22.62 5.80 -3.37
N ASN A 32 -22.22 5.55 -2.11
CA ASN A 32 -22.21 6.53 -1.03
C ASN A 32 -20.81 7.09 -0.78
N LYS A 33 -20.63 8.40 -1.00
CA LYS A 33 -19.33 9.09 -0.88
C LYS A 33 -18.75 9.08 0.54
N ILE A 34 -19.61 9.08 1.57
CA ILE A 34 -19.18 9.11 2.97
C ILE A 34 -18.56 7.77 3.39
N GLU A 35 -19.15 6.67 2.95
CA GLU A 35 -18.63 5.32 3.19
C GLU A 35 -17.29 5.11 2.47
N ALA A 36 -17.18 5.60 1.22
CA ALA A 36 -15.94 5.55 0.45
C ALA A 36 -14.77 6.25 1.16
N ILE A 37 -15.02 7.45 1.70
CA ILE A 37 -14.01 8.24 2.42
C ILE A 37 -13.65 7.55 3.75
N SER A 38 -14.65 7.07 4.50
CA SER A 38 -14.42 6.40 5.79
C SER A 38 -13.63 5.10 5.62
N PHE A 39 -13.95 4.32 4.59
CA PHE A 39 -13.20 3.10 4.27
C PHE A 39 -11.78 3.42 3.79
N SER A 40 -11.64 4.41 2.90
CA SER A 40 -10.34 4.82 2.38
C SER A 40 -9.40 5.34 3.48
N THR A 41 -9.92 6.09 4.45
CA THR A 41 -9.13 6.58 5.59
C THR A 41 -8.72 5.45 6.54
N MET A 42 -9.60 4.49 6.83
CA MET A 42 -9.25 3.28 7.59
C MET A 42 -8.11 2.49 6.91
N LEU A 43 -8.22 2.29 5.60
CA LEU A 43 -7.24 1.52 4.83
C LEU A 43 -5.89 2.25 4.76
N SER A 44 -5.93 3.57 4.64
CA SER A 44 -4.73 4.42 4.64
C SER A 44 -4.02 4.44 5.99
N PHE A 45 -4.77 4.41 7.09
CA PHE A 45 -4.19 4.24 8.44
C PHE A 45 -3.48 2.90 8.58
N LEU A 46 -4.05 1.81 8.07
CA LEU A 46 -3.40 0.49 8.07
C LEU A 46 -2.11 0.50 7.23
N VAL A 47 -2.10 1.19 6.08
CA VAL A 47 -0.90 1.35 5.26
C VAL A 47 0.18 2.13 6.01
N TRP A 48 -0.19 3.23 6.67
CA TRP A 48 0.72 4.01 7.51
C TRP A 48 1.36 3.16 8.62
N LEU A 49 0.51 2.45 9.38
CA LEU A 49 0.95 1.58 10.47
C LEU A 49 1.87 0.46 9.97
N SER A 50 1.51 -0.16 8.84
CA SER A 50 2.32 -1.21 8.20
C SER A 50 3.67 -0.67 7.73
N PHE A 51 3.73 0.57 7.25
CA PHE A 51 4.97 1.22 6.83
C PHE A 51 5.89 1.52 8.02
N ILE A 52 5.33 1.92 9.16
CA ILE A 52 6.10 2.09 10.41
C ILE A 52 6.66 0.74 10.85
N LEU A 53 5.81 -0.28 10.97
CA LEU A 53 6.21 -1.64 11.33
C LEU A 53 7.29 -2.16 10.38
N TYR A 54 7.12 -1.96 9.08
CA TYR A 54 8.13 -2.28 8.08
C TYR A 54 9.43 -1.54 8.36
N SER A 55 9.39 -0.22 8.59
CA SER A 55 10.58 0.59 8.82
C SER A 55 11.39 0.06 10.01
N TYR A 56 10.74 -0.38 11.09
CA TYR A 56 11.36 -0.96 12.28
C TYR A 56 11.64 -2.48 12.20
N SER A 57 11.06 -3.19 11.24
CA SER A 57 11.24 -4.64 11.08
C SER A 57 12.66 -5.04 10.68
N ASN A 58 13.01 -6.29 11.02
CA ASN A 58 14.29 -6.91 10.72
C ASN A 58 14.54 -7.00 9.19
N ILE A 59 15.81 -6.92 8.80
CA ILE A 59 16.25 -6.90 7.39
C ILE A 59 15.75 -8.12 6.61
N LYS A 60 15.71 -9.31 7.25
CA LYS A 60 15.19 -10.54 6.63
C LYS A 60 13.69 -10.46 6.28
N LEU A 61 12.88 -9.87 7.16
CA LEU A 61 11.44 -9.68 6.94
C LEU A 61 11.18 -8.67 5.81
N LYS A 62 11.99 -7.62 5.72
CA LYS A 62 11.90 -6.63 4.63
C LYS A 62 12.15 -7.25 3.27
N SER A 63 13.20 -8.07 3.14
CA SER A 63 13.54 -8.76 1.90
C SER A 63 12.42 -9.70 1.45
N LEU A 64 11.80 -10.41 2.40
CA LEU A 64 10.74 -11.38 2.11
C LEU A 64 9.46 -10.67 1.63
N LEU A 65 9.10 -9.53 2.24
CA LEU A 65 7.97 -8.71 1.79
C LEU A 65 8.17 -8.15 0.38
N ILE A 66 9.39 -7.71 0.03
CA ILE A 66 9.70 -7.20 -1.31
C ILE A 66 9.60 -8.34 -2.35
N GLN A 67 10.16 -9.51 -2.05
CA GLN A 67 10.08 -10.68 -2.93
C GLN A 67 8.64 -11.12 -3.17
N LEU A 68 7.82 -11.14 -2.11
CA LEU A 68 6.40 -11.49 -2.20
C LEU A 68 5.63 -10.48 -3.05
N SER A 69 5.88 -9.18 -2.86
CA SER A 69 5.26 -8.11 -3.66
C SER A 69 5.62 -8.23 -5.14
N LEU A 70 6.89 -8.52 -5.46
CA LEU A 70 7.35 -8.76 -6.83
C LEU A 70 6.69 -9.99 -7.46
N LEU A 71 6.53 -11.09 -6.71
CA LEU A 71 5.83 -12.28 -7.19
C LEU A 71 4.36 -11.98 -7.49
N CYS A 72 3.66 -11.29 -6.60
CA CYS A 72 2.27 -10.89 -6.81
C CYS A 72 2.11 -9.96 -8.03
N ALA A 73 3.01 -8.98 -8.20
CA ALA A 73 2.98 -8.08 -9.35
C ALA A 73 3.20 -8.83 -10.67
N ASN A 74 4.15 -9.76 -10.72
CA ASN A 74 4.38 -10.61 -11.89
C ASN A 74 3.17 -11.50 -12.19
N LEU A 75 2.58 -12.15 -11.18
CA LEU A 75 1.38 -12.96 -11.35
C LEU A 75 0.20 -12.12 -11.88
N TYR A 76 0.03 -10.90 -11.38
CA TYR A 76 -0.99 -9.98 -11.86
C TYR A 76 -0.78 -9.61 -13.33
N LEU A 77 0.45 -9.24 -13.73
CA LEU A 77 0.78 -8.91 -15.12
C LEU A 77 0.54 -10.10 -16.05
N ILE A 78 0.95 -11.31 -15.65
CA ILE A 78 0.72 -12.53 -16.43
C ILE A 78 -0.78 -12.78 -16.58
N ASN A 79 -1.57 -12.65 -15.50
CA ASN A 79 -3.02 -12.83 -15.55
C ASN A 79 -3.69 -11.81 -16.47
N THR A 80 -3.28 -10.55 -16.42
CA THR A 80 -3.83 -9.48 -17.26
C THR A 80 -3.49 -9.71 -18.74
N CYS A 81 -2.27 -10.19 -19.03
CA CYS A 81 -1.83 -10.54 -20.37
C CYS A 81 -2.60 -11.77 -20.92
N LEU A 82 -2.83 -12.79 -20.08
CA LEU A 82 -3.64 -13.96 -20.43
C LEU A 82 -5.10 -13.60 -20.74
N ILE A 83 -5.69 -12.70 -19.95
CA ILE A 83 -7.05 -12.19 -20.21
C ILE A 83 -7.09 -11.42 -21.53
N ALA A 84 -6.07 -10.61 -21.83
CA ALA A 84 -5.97 -9.86 -23.09
C ALA A 84 -5.80 -10.76 -24.33
N ILE A 85 -5.15 -11.92 -24.18
CA ILE A 85 -5.00 -12.91 -25.28
C ILE A 85 -6.29 -13.73 -25.49
N LYS A 86 -7.11 -13.87 -24.45
CA LYS A 86 -8.36 -14.66 -24.50
C LYS A 86 -9.57 -13.85 -24.97
N ALA A 87 -9.49 -12.52 -24.96
CA ALA A 87 -10.52 -11.60 -25.48
C ALA A 87 -10.39 -11.42 -26.99
#